data_AF-A0A7X3RM34-F1
#
_entry.id   AF-A0A7X3RM34-F1
#
_cell.length_a   1.000
_cell.length_b   1.000
_cell.length_c   1.000
_cell.angle_alpha   90.00
_cell.angle_beta   90.00
_cell.angle_gamma   90.00
#
_symmetry.space_group_name_H-M   'P 1'
#
loop_
_entity.id
_entity.type
_entity.pdbx_description
1 polymer ?
#
loop_
_entity_poly.entity_id
_entity_poly.type
_entity_poly.pdbx_seq_one_letter_code
_entity_poly.pdbx_strand_id
1 'polypeptide(L)'
;MSLHEPFTEEELSPILEDFYKNGATIIRNVLSREECEQICRRVDQIFAEPYFAEMRNVKIKPQHNGKEPIVVHRLFECDRMFRDLLVREPIISIAETVLGAQCHCMAQGCILNRTDLGINRFHVDDSLEFPITDDNISSHDRRLRMPVFRMSFQIALTDQDEDQYGPSQFVPGSHYAGRQPNDPENPTFDGQGPKSLLMKAGDLYLLSSQTWHRGAPNTSARVRYLFHQVYGQRFVAQRFWPYLNYHMPDYVLEGADERLLRVLGKHPEMAYG
;
A
#
# COMPACT_ATOMS: atom_id res chain seq x y z
N MET A 1 -20.03 -2.97 10.13
CA MET A 1 -20.30 -1.57 9.72
C MET A 1 -18.96 -1.02 9.23
N SER A 2 -18.94 -0.39 8.06
CA SER A 2 -17.76 0.28 7.52
C SER A 2 -17.43 1.52 8.36
N LEU A 3 -16.15 1.85 8.50
CA LEU A 3 -15.71 3.05 9.20
C LEU A 3 -15.74 4.23 8.24
N HIS A 4 -16.31 5.38 8.60
CA HIS A 4 -16.39 6.57 7.74
C HIS A 4 -15.92 7.86 8.41
N GLU A 5 -15.47 7.77 9.65
CA GLU A 5 -15.02 8.90 10.45
C GLU A 5 -13.55 8.71 10.82
N PRO A 6 -12.80 9.81 11.08
CA PRO A 6 -11.49 9.72 11.67
C PRO A 6 -11.54 8.99 13.01
N PHE A 7 -10.47 8.27 13.34
CA PHE A 7 -10.29 7.76 14.70
C PHE A 7 -10.03 8.91 15.67
N THR A 8 -10.54 8.77 16.89
CA THR A 8 -10.11 9.58 18.04
C THR A 8 -8.65 9.29 18.38
N GLU A 9 -8.01 10.19 19.15
CA GLU A 9 -6.62 9.99 19.58
C GLU A 9 -6.47 8.71 20.41
N GLU A 10 -7.45 8.40 21.25
CA GLU A 10 -7.50 7.21 22.10
C GLU A 10 -7.62 5.92 21.28
N GLU A 11 -8.36 5.93 20.16
CA GLU A 11 -8.48 4.80 19.25
C GLU A 11 -7.23 4.63 18.37
N LEU A 12 -6.65 5.73 17.90
CA LEU A 12 -5.54 5.72 16.95
C LEU A 12 -4.19 5.41 17.62
N SER A 13 -3.97 5.89 18.84
CA SER A 13 -2.71 5.74 19.56
C SER A 13 -2.21 4.28 19.67
N PRO A 14 -3.00 3.32 20.17
CA PRO A 14 -2.55 1.93 20.27
C PRO A 14 -2.28 1.28 18.90
N ILE A 15 -3.03 1.67 17.86
CA ILE A 15 -2.80 1.20 16.48
C ILE A 15 -1.43 1.69 16.00
N LEU A 16 -1.14 2.99 16.18
CA LEU A 16 0.14 3.55 15.77
C LEU A 16 1.31 3.05 16.61
N GLU A 17 1.13 2.81 17.90
CA GLU A 17 2.16 2.18 18.74
C GLU A 17 2.54 0.79 18.22
N ASP A 18 1.55 -0.04 17.87
CA ASP A 18 1.78 -1.36 17.28
C ASP A 18 2.48 -1.24 15.91
N PHE A 19 2.03 -0.30 15.07
CA PHE A 19 2.66 0.00 13.79
C PHE A 19 4.12 0.42 13.94
N TYR A 20 4.45 1.37 14.83
CA TYR A 20 5.82 1.85 15.01
C TYR A 20 6.73 0.79 15.62
N LYS A 21 6.18 -0.09 16.46
CA LYS A 21 6.90 -1.21 17.06
C LYS A 21 7.21 -2.31 16.05
N ASN A 22 6.22 -2.70 15.25
CA ASN A 22 6.32 -3.89 14.39
C ASN A 22 6.64 -3.58 12.93
N GLY A 23 6.38 -2.35 12.48
CA GLY A 23 6.49 -1.92 11.09
C GLY A 23 5.24 -2.21 10.24
N ALA A 24 4.29 -2.97 10.79
CA ALA A 24 2.98 -3.21 10.19
C ALA A 24 1.93 -3.45 11.28
N THR A 25 0.68 -3.11 11.00
CA THR A 25 -0.46 -3.41 11.88
C THR A 25 -1.76 -3.53 11.08
N ILE A 26 -2.74 -4.31 11.59
CA ILE A 26 -4.04 -4.51 10.92
C ILE A 26 -5.10 -3.58 11.54
N ILE A 27 -5.90 -2.96 10.68
CA ILE A 27 -7.11 -2.21 11.05
C ILE A 27 -8.30 -2.96 10.47
N ARG A 28 -9.27 -3.29 11.34
CA ARG A 28 -10.40 -4.17 10.99
C ARG A 28 -11.60 -3.38 10.46
N ASN A 29 -12.35 -3.99 9.55
CA ASN A 29 -13.66 -3.50 9.09
C ASN A 29 -13.66 -2.06 8.56
N VAL A 30 -12.62 -1.65 7.83
CA VAL A 30 -12.54 -0.31 7.26
C VAL A 30 -13.55 -0.13 6.13
N LEU A 31 -13.61 -1.10 5.20
CA LEU A 31 -14.64 -1.17 4.16
C LEU A 31 -15.67 -2.25 4.50
N SER A 32 -16.89 -2.08 3.99
CA SER A 32 -17.91 -3.11 3.98
C SER A 32 -17.58 -4.18 2.94
N ARG A 33 -18.18 -5.37 3.08
CA ARG A 33 -18.02 -6.44 2.10
C ARG A 33 -18.58 -6.02 0.74
N GLU A 34 -19.70 -5.30 0.74
CA GLU A 34 -20.35 -4.79 -0.46
C GLU A 34 -19.46 -3.75 -1.17
N GLU A 35 -18.80 -2.86 -0.43
CA GLU A 35 -17.78 -1.95 -0.99
C GLU A 35 -16.64 -2.75 -1.63
N CYS A 36 -16.11 -3.77 -0.95
CA CYS A 36 -15.06 -4.62 -1.52
C CYS A 36 -15.49 -5.34 -2.80
N GLU A 37 -16.70 -5.91 -2.84
CA GLU A 37 -17.24 -6.57 -4.03
C GLU A 37 -17.46 -5.59 -5.19
N GLN A 38 -17.92 -4.37 -4.91
CA GLN A 38 -18.04 -3.31 -5.93
C GLN A 38 -16.66 -2.95 -6.50
N ILE A 39 -15.65 -2.80 -5.65
CA ILE A 39 -14.27 -2.52 -6.06
C ILE A 39 -13.73 -3.65 -6.94
N CYS A 40 -13.87 -4.92 -6.53
CA CYS A 40 -13.45 -6.08 -7.32
C CYS A 40 -14.14 -6.09 -8.71
N ARG A 41 -15.47 -5.95 -8.74
CA ARG A 41 -16.22 -5.91 -10.01
C ARG A 41 -15.73 -4.80 -10.93
N ARG A 42 -15.42 -3.61 -10.39
CA ARG A 42 -14.95 -2.50 -11.21
C ARG A 42 -13.53 -2.72 -11.72
N VAL A 43 -12.65 -3.32 -10.93
CA VAL A 43 -11.31 -3.73 -11.38
C VAL A 43 -11.42 -4.73 -12.52
N ASP A 44 -12.30 -5.73 -12.42
CA ASP A 44 -12.51 -6.72 -13.48
C ASP A 44 -13.06 -6.08 -14.77
N GLN A 45 -14.00 -5.13 -14.65
CA GLN A 45 -14.50 -4.35 -15.79
C GLN A 45 -13.39 -3.55 -16.46
N ILE A 46 -12.49 -2.91 -15.69
CA ILE A 46 -11.35 -2.17 -16.23
C ILE A 46 -10.44 -3.08 -17.06
N PHE A 47 -10.22 -4.33 -16.65
CA PHE A 47 -9.44 -5.28 -17.46
C PHE A 47 -10.19 -5.76 -18.71
N ALA A 48 -11.53 -5.83 -18.67
CA ALA A 48 -12.35 -6.31 -19.78
C ALA A 48 -12.64 -5.25 -20.85
N GLU A 49 -12.62 -3.97 -20.48
CA GLU A 49 -12.94 -2.85 -21.36
C GLU A 49 -11.73 -2.46 -22.24
N PRO A 50 -11.83 -2.56 -23.59
CA PRO A 50 -10.69 -2.29 -24.49
C PRO A 50 -10.10 -0.88 -24.36
N TYR A 51 -10.90 0.11 -23.98
CA TYR A 51 -10.46 1.48 -23.77
C TYR A 51 -9.32 1.57 -22.74
N PHE A 52 -9.42 0.84 -21.63
CA PHE A 52 -8.39 0.86 -20.59
C PHE A 52 -7.10 0.15 -21.04
N ALA A 53 -7.16 -0.74 -22.04
CA ALA A 53 -5.98 -1.37 -22.62
C ALA A 53 -4.99 -0.38 -23.24
N GLU A 54 -5.51 0.75 -23.71
CA GLU A 54 -4.73 1.83 -24.31
C GLU A 54 -4.17 2.78 -23.24
N MET A 55 -4.72 2.73 -22.03
CA MET A 55 -4.20 3.53 -20.92
C MET A 55 -2.89 2.96 -20.38
N ARG A 56 -2.00 3.87 -19.98
CA ARG A 56 -0.63 3.53 -19.53
C ARG A 56 -0.57 2.84 -18.17
N ASN A 57 -1.65 2.93 -17.40
CA ASN A 57 -1.78 2.43 -16.04
C ASN A 57 -2.34 1.00 -15.98
N VAL A 58 -2.91 0.50 -17.09
CA VAL A 58 -3.44 -0.86 -17.22
C VAL A 58 -2.59 -1.62 -18.24
N LYS A 59 -1.95 -2.69 -17.78
CA LYS A 59 -1.19 -3.58 -18.65
C LYS A 59 -2.10 -4.76 -19.00
N ILE A 60 -2.32 -5.00 -20.29
CA ILE A 60 -3.12 -6.15 -20.76
C ILE A 60 -2.24 -7.21 -21.44
N LYS A 61 -1.11 -6.81 -22.02
CA LYS A 61 -0.17 -7.76 -22.62
C LYS A 61 0.53 -8.56 -21.51
N PRO A 62 0.68 -9.89 -21.68
CA PRO A 62 1.41 -10.73 -20.73
C PRO A 62 2.80 -10.15 -20.44
N GLN A 63 3.16 -10.06 -19.16
CA GLN A 63 4.51 -9.65 -18.72
C GLN A 63 5.21 -10.84 -18.09
N HIS A 64 6.54 -10.94 -18.26
CA HIS A 64 7.41 -11.98 -17.68
C HIS A 64 6.86 -13.42 -17.78
N ASN A 65 7.37 -14.20 -18.74
CA ASN A 65 7.04 -15.62 -18.95
C ASN A 65 5.60 -15.89 -19.43
N GLY A 66 4.99 -14.94 -20.14
CA GLY A 66 3.68 -15.14 -20.78
C GLY A 66 2.48 -15.16 -19.82
N LYS A 67 2.66 -14.73 -18.57
CA LYS A 67 1.58 -14.65 -17.57
C LYS A 67 0.82 -13.33 -17.65
N GLU A 68 -0.47 -13.36 -17.33
CA GLU A 68 -1.32 -12.16 -17.27
C GLU A 68 -0.77 -11.13 -16.28
N PRO A 69 -0.95 -9.84 -16.54
CA PRO A 69 -0.61 -8.79 -15.59
C PRO A 69 -1.34 -8.97 -14.25
N ILE A 70 -0.59 -8.81 -13.16
CA ILE A 70 -1.11 -8.93 -11.80
C ILE A 70 -1.30 -7.60 -11.10
N VAL A 71 -0.92 -6.48 -11.72
CA VAL A 71 -1.10 -5.16 -11.11
C VAL A 71 -1.74 -4.22 -12.11
N VAL A 72 -2.76 -3.52 -11.65
CA VAL A 72 -3.28 -2.30 -12.28
C VAL A 72 -2.85 -1.12 -11.41
N HIS A 73 -2.33 -0.08 -12.05
CA HIS A 73 -1.85 1.13 -11.36
C HIS A 73 -2.82 2.28 -11.58
N ARG A 74 -2.66 3.36 -10.81
CA ARG A 74 -3.39 4.63 -10.91
C ARG A 74 -4.88 4.44 -11.18
N LEU A 75 -5.52 3.62 -10.36
CA LEU A 75 -6.95 3.34 -10.49
C LEU A 75 -7.81 4.59 -10.33
N PHE A 76 -7.32 5.61 -9.62
CA PHE A 76 -7.94 6.94 -9.54
C PHE A 76 -8.07 7.64 -10.91
N GLU A 77 -7.32 7.21 -11.93
CA GLU A 77 -7.44 7.64 -13.33
C GLU A 77 -8.34 6.73 -14.16
N CYS A 78 -8.96 5.71 -13.56
CA CYS A 78 -9.92 4.84 -14.24
C CYS A 78 -11.37 5.11 -13.80
N ASP A 79 -11.57 5.49 -12.53
CA ASP A 79 -12.91 5.72 -11.99
C ASP A 79 -12.88 6.66 -10.77
N ARG A 80 -13.92 7.49 -10.62
CA ARG A 80 -14.08 8.38 -9.46
C ARG A 80 -14.21 7.59 -8.15
N MET A 81 -14.73 6.37 -8.18
CA MET A 81 -14.77 5.49 -7.00
C MET A 81 -13.37 5.30 -6.39
N PHE A 82 -12.34 5.08 -7.21
CA PHE A 82 -10.97 4.91 -6.73
C PHE A 82 -10.32 6.24 -6.36
N ARG A 83 -10.65 7.32 -7.08
CA ARG A 83 -10.21 8.67 -6.72
C ARG A 83 -10.70 9.05 -5.33
N ASP A 84 -11.97 8.81 -5.03
CA ASP A 84 -12.57 9.23 -3.76
C ASP A 84 -12.02 8.40 -2.59
N LEU A 85 -11.49 7.19 -2.86
CA LEU A 85 -10.72 6.42 -1.87
C LEU A 85 -9.43 7.11 -1.41
N LEU A 86 -8.89 8.08 -2.16
CA LEU A 86 -7.69 8.85 -1.79
C LEU A 86 -7.90 9.73 -0.54
N VAL A 87 -9.15 10.05 -0.21
CA VAL A 87 -9.52 10.88 0.95
C VAL A 87 -10.51 10.17 1.87
N ARG A 88 -10.56 8.84 1.77
CA ARG A 88 -11.46 8.00 2.57
C ARG A 88 -11.01 7.96 4.03
N GLU A 89 -11.89 8.27 4.97
CA GLU A 89 -11.61 8.05 6.39
C GLU A 89 -11.67 6.56 6.77
N PRO A 90 -11.00 6.10 7.85
CA PRO A 90 -9.97 6.81 8.60
C PRO A 90 -8.61 6.85 7.88
N ILE A 91 -8.51 6.29 6.65
CA ILE A 91 -7.26 6.09 5.91
C ILE A 91 -6.47 7.40 5.76
N ILE A 92 -7.11 8.47 5.27
CA ILE A 92 -6.42 9.74 5.02
C ILE A 92 -5.99 10.42 6.32
N SER A 93 -6.80 10.41 7.39
CA SER A 93 -6.42 11.01 8.67
C SER A 93 -5.25 10.27 9.33
N ILE A 94 -5.18 8.94 9.18
CA ILE A 94 -4.03 8.15 9.62
C ILE A 94 -2.78 8.57 8.84
N ALA A 95 -2.89 8.69 7.52
CA ALA A 95 -1.77 9.10 6.67
C ALA A 95 -1.25 10.49 7.05
N GLU A 96 -2.14 11.47 7.24
CA GLU A 96 -1.78 12.83 7.68
C GLU A 96 -1.14 12.84 9.07
N THR A 97 -1.59 11.98 9.98
CA THR A 97 -1.01 11.85 11.34
C THR A 97 0.42 11.31 11.29
N VAL A 98 0.69 10.32 10.43
CA VAL A 98 2.01 9.67 10.35
C VAL A 98 3.00 10.45 9.47
N LEU A 99 2.54 10.97 8.33
CA LEU A 99 3.37 11.58 7.29
C LEU A 99 3.30 13.11 7.30
N GLY A 100 2.47 13.70 8.15
CA GLY A 100 2.21 15.13 8.23
C GLY A 100 1.09 15.60 7.31
N ALA A 101 0.50 16.75 7.64
CA ALA A 101 -0.68 17.32 6.98
C ALA A 101 -0.47 17.74 5.50
N GLN A 102 0.73 17.59 4.94
CA GLN A 102 1.02 17.83 3.53
C GLN A 102 1.40 16.54 2.79
N CYS A 103 1.07 15.37 3.35
CA CYS A 103 1.25 14.11 2.65
C CYS A 103 0.40 14.07 1.38
N HIS A 104 0.82 13.26 0.42
CA HIS A 104 0.11 13.08 -0.84
C HIS A 104 0.09 11.61 -1.28
N CYS A 105 -0.78 11.29 -2.23
CA CYS A 105 -0.81 10.01 -2.91
C CYS A 105 0.44 9.86 -3.78
N MET A 106 1.25 8.84 -3.49
CA MET A 106 2.38 8.46 -4.32
C MET A 106 1.98 7.45 -5.40
N ALA A 107 1.13 6.49 -5.03
CA ALA A 107 0.69 5.41 -5.90
C ALA A 107 -0.63 4.83 -5.38
N GLN A 108 -1.42 4.30 -6.31
CA GLN A 108 -2.64 3.55 -6.02
C GLN A 108 -2.79 2.45 -7.07
N GLY A 109 -3.47 1.36 -6.73
CA GLY A 109 -3.69 0.26 -7.64
C GLY A 109 -4.33 -0.96 -6.97
N CYS A 110 -4.34 -2.07 -7.70
CA CYS A 110 -4.77 -3.35 -7.16
C CYS A 110 -3.85 -4.46 -7.66
N ILE A 111 -3.47 -5.36 -6.76
CA ILE A 111 -2.71 -6.57 -7.04
C ILE A 111 -3.70 -7.74 -7.11
N LEU A 112 -3.67 -8.48 -8.21
CA LEU A 112 -4.50 -9.64 -8.53
C LEU A 112 -3.61 -10.89 -8.47
N ASN A 113 -3.47 -11.46 -7.28
CA ASN A 113 -2.68 -12.67 -7.05
C ASN A 113 -3.53 -13.90 -7.41
N ARG A 114 -3.24 -14.48 -8.57
CA ARG A 114 -3.81 -15.76 -9.05
C ARG A 114 -2.97 -16.92 -8.53
N THR A 115 -3.46 -18.15 -8.68
CA THR A 115 -2.70 -19.36 -8.36
C THR A 115 -1.32 -19.32 -9.03
N ASP A 116 -0.26 -19.57 -8.27
CA ASP A 116 1.14 -19.60 -8.74
C ASP A 116 1.69 -18.29 -9.34
N LEU A 117 1.13 -17.14 -8.93
CA LEU A 117 1.55 -15.84 -9.41
C LEU A 117 1.48 -14.78 -8.30
N GLY A 118 2.63 -14.24 -7.91
CA GLY A 118 2.72 -13.21 -6.88
C GLY A 118 4.15 -12.72 -6.62
N ILE A 119 4.28 -11.71 -5.76
CA ILE A 119 5.56 -11.17 -5.27
C ILE A 119 5.92 -11.90 -3.97
N ASN A 120 6.57 -13.05 -4.13
CA ASN A 120 6.66 -14.06 -3.06
C ASN A 120 8.00 -14.08 -2.30
N ARG A 121 8.90 -13.15 -2.60
CA ARG A 121 10.17 -12.99 -1.89
C ARG A 121 10.09 -11.85 -0.91
N PHE A 122 10.67 -12.01 0.27
CA PHE A 122 10.82 -10.92 1.22
C PHE A 122 11.68 -9.82 0.64
N HIS A 123 11.21 -8.59 0.79
CA HIS A 123 11.87 -7.39 0.30
C HIS A 123 11.46 -6.17 1.13
N VAL A 124 12.23 -5.10 0.95
CA VAL A 124 11.81 -3.73 1.21
C VAL A 124 11.22 -3.16 -0.08
N ASP A 125 10.16 -2.36 0.02
CA ASP A 125 9.58 -1.71 -1.16
C ASP A 125 10.55 -0.66 -1.71
N ASP A 126 10.95 -0.83 -2.98
CA ASP A 126 11.85 0.06 -3.70
C ASP A 126 13.24 0.23 -3.04
N SER A 127 13.55 1.39 -2.48
CA SER A 127 14.87 1.73 -1.95
C SER A 127 14.90 1.72 -0.43
N LEU A 128 16.05 1.31 0.10
CA LEU A 128 16.37 1.38 1.54
C LEU A 128 16.71 2.82 1.92
N GLU A 129 15.91 3.42 2.79
CA GLU A 129 15.95 4.86 3.12
C GLU A 129 17.06 5.19 4.12
N PHE A 130 17.38 4.27 5.04
CA PHE A 130 18.40 4.45 6.07
C PHE A 130 19.34 3.22 6.13
N PRO A 131 20.29 3.09 5.18
CA PRO A 131 21.21 1.96 5.16
C PRO A 131 22.19 2.03 6.35
N ILE A 132 22.40 0.88 7.00
CA ILE A 132 23.51 0.68 7.94
C ILE A 132 24.67 0.10 7.14
N THR A 133 25.77 0.85 7.07
CA THR A 133 26.96 0.48 6.28
C THR A 133 28.08 -0.14 7.11
N ASP A 134 27.99 -0.07 8.45
CA ASP A 134 28.94 -0.71 9.36
C ASP A 134 28.38 -2.06 9.81
N ASP A 135 29.07 -3.15 9.43
CA ASP A 135 28.67 -4.52 9.75
C ASP A 135 28.67 -4.82 11.26
N ASN A 136 29.34 -3.98 12.07
CA ASN A 136 29.31 -4.10 13.54
C ASN A 136 28.00 -3.57 14.15
N ILE A 137 27.20 -2.81 13.39
CA ILE A 137 25.91 -2.30 13.84
C ILE A 137 24.82 -3.26 13.40
N SER A 138 24.25 -4.00 14.36
CA SER A 138 23.24 -5.02 14.05
C SER A 138 21.90 -4.43 13.58
N SER A 139 21.53 -3.25 14.07
CA SER A 139 20.26 -2.58 13.73
C SER A 139 20.26 -1.12 14.20
N HIS A 140 19.30 -0.34 13.73
CA HIS A 140 19.03 1.01 14.23
C HIS A 140 18.61 0.96 15.71
N ASP A 141 19.01 1.97 16.49
CA ASP A 141 18.71 2.06 17.91
C ASP A 141 17.19 2.17 18.15
N ARG A 142 16.62 1.19 18.86
CA ARG A 142 15.18 1.13 19.16
C ARG A 142 14.69 2.21 20.12
N ARG A 143 15.58 2.96 20.77
CA ARG A 143 15.20 4.16 21.53
C ARG A 143 14.74 5.29 20.59
N LEU A 144 15.10 5.22 19.32
CA LEU A 144 14.59 6.12 18.27
C LEU A 144 13.38 5.47 17.60
N ARG A 145 12.36 6.28 17.30
CA ARG A 145 11.30 5.87 16.38
C ARG A 145 11.81 6.05 14.95
N MET A 146 11.82 4.98 14.15
CA MET A 146 12.20 5.10 12.74
C MET A 146 11.30 6.12 12.02
N PRO A 147 11.87 7.09 11.29
CA PRO A 147 11.09 7.99 10.47
C PRO A 147 10.30 7.22 9.41
N VAL A 148 9.08 7.69 9.12
CA VAL A 148 8.24 7.15 8.06
C VAL A 148 8.13 8.21 6.97
N PHE A 149 8.79 7.99 5.84
CA PHE A 149 8.72 8.91 4.70
C PHE A 149 7.63 8.53 3.70
N ARG A 150 7.31 7.24 3.63
CA ARG A 150 6.15 6.73 2.90
C ARG A 150 5.64 5.46 3.59
N MET A 151 4.35 5.23 3.47
CA MET A 151 3.71 4.01 3.97
C MET A 151 2.60 3.58 3.02
N SER A 152 2.28 2.30 3.05
CA SER A 152 1.17 1.75 2.28
C SER A 152 0.03 1.30 3.18
N PHE A 153 -1.18 1.51 2.69
CA PHE A 153 -2.43 0.97 3.19
C PHE A 153 -2.85 -0.12 2.21
N GLN A 154 -2.92 -1.34 2.72
CA GLN A 154 -3.11 -2.54 1.91
C GLN A 154 -4.43 -3.17 2.31
N ILE A 155 -5.45 -2.94 1.50
CA ILE A 155 -6.84 -3.29 1.79
C ILE A 155 -7.15 -4.65 1.17
N ALA A 156 -7.59 -5.58 2.01
CA ALA A 156 -8.09 -6.88 1.56
C ALA A 156 -9.46 -6.69 0.91
N LEU A 157 -9.56 -6.88 -0.41
CA LEU A 157 -10.85 -6.85 -1.11
C LEU A 157 -11.52 -8.24 -1.17
N THR A 158 -10.75 -9.29 -0.90
CA THR A 158 -11.23 -10.65 -0.70
C THR A 158 -10.70 -11.16 0.63
N ASP A 159 -11.33 -12.19 1.20
CA ASP A 159 -10.81 -12.83 2.39
C ASP A 159 -9.37 -13.36 2.16
N GLN A 160 -8.54 -13.29 3.20
CA GLN A 160 -7.11 -13.65 3.25
C GLN A 160 -6.77 -14.15 4.66
N ASP A 161 -7.71 -14.86 5.28
CA ASP A 161 -7.71 -15.26 6.69
C ASP A 161 -7.15 -16.68 6.92
N GLU A 162 -6.69 -17.33 5.85
CA GLU A 162 -6.01 -18.62 5.87
C GLU A 162 -4.80 -18.60 4.91
N ASP A 163 -3.75 -19.35 5.22
CA ASP A 163 -2.49 -19.35 4.46
C ASP A 163 -2.68 -19.75 2.98
N GLN A 164 -3.63 -20.65 2.69
CA GLN A 164 -3.92 -21.10 1.32
C GLN A 164 -4.37 -19.96 0.38
N TYR A 165 -4.87 -18.85 0.95
CA TYR A 165 -5.29 -17.67 0.20
C TYR A 165 -4.15 -16.68 -0.06
N GLY A 166 -2.93 -17.02 0.36
CA GLY A 166 -1.73 -16.24 0.13
C GLY A 166 -1.74 -14.86 0.80
N PRO A 167 -1.97 -14.75 2.12
CA PRO A 167 -1.95 -13.47 2.84
C PRO A 167 -0.60 -12.77 2.72
N SER A 168 -0.56 -11.46 2.98
CA SER A 168 0.74 -10.77 3.11
C SER A 168 1.46 -11.27 4.36
N GLN A 169 2.78 -11.41 4.27
CA GLN A 169 3.65 -11.76 5.39
C GLN A 169 4.66 -10.65 5.62
N PHE A 170 5.02 -10.43 6.88
CA PHE A 170 6.06 -9.47 7.27
C PHE A 170 6.93 -10.03 8.39
N VAL A 171 8.12 -9.47 8.56
CA VAL A 171 8.99 -9.76 9.72
C VAL A 171 8.87 -8.61 10.72
N PRO A 172 8.30 -8.82 11.92
CA PRO A 172 8.13 -7.76 12.91
C PRO A 172 9.46 -7.09 13.29
N GLY A 173 9.46 -5.76 13.32
CA GLY A 173 10.61 -4.94 13.72
C GLY A 173 11.68 -4.77 12.63
N SER A 174 11.55 -5.45 11.49
CA SER A 174 12.55 -5.43 10.41
C SER A 174 12.78 -4.05 9.76
N HIS A 175 11.89 -3.08 9.97
CA HIS A 175 12.13 -1.69 9.57
C HIS A 175 13.30 -1.02 10.31
N TYR A 176 13.78 -1.62 11.40
CA TYR A 176 15.03 -1.22 12.07
C TYR A 176 16.29 -1.89 11.48
N ALA A 177 16.16 -2.78 10.49
CA ALA A 177 17.30 -3.58 10.03
C ALA A 177 18.34 -2.75 9.28
N GLY A 178 17.92 -1.66 8.62
CA GLY A 178 18.82 -0.82 7.81
C GLY A 178 19.51 -1.59 6.68
N ARG A 179 18.89 -2.68 6.20
CA ARG A 179 19.36 -3.54 5.10
C ARG A 179 18.21 -4.35 4.51
N GLN A 180 18.45 -4.96 3.35
CA GLN A 180 17.55 -5.95 2.77
C GLN A 180 17.55 -7.26 3.59
N PRO A 181 16.51 -8.11 3.46
CA PRO A 181 16.51 -9.44 4.07
C PRO A 181 17.76 -10.24 3.70
N ASN A 182 18.36 -10.89 4.69
CA ASN A 182 19.52 -11.76 4.50
C ASN A 182 19.16 -13.05 3.72
N ASP A 183 17.97 -13.58 3.98
CA ASP A 183 17.33 -14.67 3.24
C ASP A 183 15.98 -14.16 2.69
N PRO A 184 15.84 -13.98 1.37
CA PRO A 184 14.57 -13.56 0.77
C PRO A 184 13.43 -14.58 0.90
N GLU A 185 13.69 -15.83 1.29
CA GLU A 185 12.67 -16.86 1.41
C GLU A 185 12.22 -17.05 2.87
N ASN A 186 13.16 -17.08 3.82
CA ASN A 186 12.89 -17.29 5.25
C ASN A 186 13.73 -16.39 6.17
N PRO A 187 13.59 -15.06 6.10
CA PRO A 187 14.38 -14.14 6.90
C PRO A 187 13.97 -14.18 8.37
N THR A 188 14.93 -13.84 9.24
CA THR A 188 14.67 -13.56 10.64
C THR A 188 15.32 -12.23 11.04
N PHE A 189 14.68 -11.50 11.93
CA PHE A 189 15.22 -10.26 12.48
C PHE A 189 14.95 -10.21 13.98
N ASP A 190 15.99 -10.04 14.78
CA ASP A 190 15.90 -9.98 16.25
C ASP A 190 15.08 -11.13 16.86
N GLY A 191 15.34 -12.35 16.40
CA GLY A 191 14.63 -13.56 16.84
C GLY A 191 13.19 -13.69 16.34
N GLN A 192 12.67 -12.73 15.57
CA GLN A 192 11.35 -12.81 14.94
C GLN A 192 11.46 -13.38 13.53
N GLY A 193 10.62 -14.36 13.22
CA GLY A 193 10.41 -14.84 11.85
C GLY A 193 9.19 -14.19 11.20
N PRO A 194 8.85 -14.62 9.96
CA PRO A 194 7.66 -14.18 9.26
C PRO A 194 6.35 -14.39 10.02
N LYS A 195 5.43 -13.43 9.92
CA LYS A 195 4.04 -13.54 10.40
C LYS A 195 3.06 -13.19 9.28
N SER A 196 1.99 -13.98 9.16
CA SER A 196 0.88 -13.74 8.22
C SER A 196 -0.07 -12.66 8.76
N LEU A 197 -0.40 -11.68 7.92
CA LEU A 197 -1.43 -10.68 8.16
C LEU A 197 -2.78 -11.24 7.71
N LEU A 198 -3.39 -12.03 8.58
CA LEU A 198 -4.68 -12.69 8.30
C LEU A 198 -5.82 -11.68 8.36
N MET A 199 -6.50 -11.48 7.23
CA MET A 199 -7.48 -10.42 7.01
C MET A 199 -8.75 -10.95 6.37
N LYS A 200 -9.89 -10.38 6.73
CA LYS A 200 -11.13 -10.55 5.97
C LYS A 200 -11.30 -9.42 4.97
N ALA A 201 -12.15 -9.61 3.97
CA ALA A 201 -12.54 -8.55 3.06
C ALA A 201 -13.04 -7.33 3.87
N GLY A 202 -12.45 -6.16 3.60
CA GLY A 202 -12.73 -4.90 4.30
C GLY A 202 -11.73 -4.52 5.38
N ASP A 203 -10.88 -5.45 5.82
CA ASP A 203 -9.72 -5.14 6.65
C ASP A 203 -8.63 -4.48 5.79
N LEU A 204 -7.74 -3.74 6.44
CA LEU A 204 -6.49 -3.28 5.84
C LEU A 204 -5.33 -3.46 6.79
N TYR A 205 -4.10 -3.44 6.27
CA TYR A 205 -2.92 -3.24 7.09
C TYR A 205 -2.16 -1.99 6.68
N LEU A 206 -1.57 -1.34 7.69
CA LEU A 206 -0.53 -0.33 7.53
C LEU A 206 0.80 -1.05 7.34
N LEU A 207 1.64 -0.56 6.43
CA LEU A 207 2.98 -1.09 6.20
C LEU A 207 3.97 0.04 6.02
N SER A 208 5.00 0.05 6.86
CA SER A 208 6.16 0.93 6.70
C SER A 208 6.94 0.50 5.45
N SER A 209 7.40 1.47 4.66
CA SER A 209 8.17 1.19 3.44
C SER A 209 9.43 0.38 3.70
N GLN A 210 9.97 0.44 4.92
CA GLN A 210 11.22 -0.20 5.33
C GLN A 210 11.02 -1.59 5.94
N THR A 211 9.78 -2.05 6.13
CA THR A 211 9.49 -3.38 6.69
C THR A 211 9.68 -4.47 5.67
N TRP A 212 10.42 -5.53 6.04
CA TRP A 212 10.56 -6.73 5.22
C TRP A 212 9.23 -7.44 5.09
N HIS A 213 8.74 -7.60 3.87
CA HIS A 213 7.45 -8.20 3.61
C HIS A 213 7.39 -8.93 2.27
N ARG A 214 6.36 -9.76 2.09
CA ARG A 214 6.02 -10.45 0.84
C ARG A 214 4.53 -10.75 0.75
N GLY A 215 4.05 -11.18 -0.41
CA GLY A 215 2.83 -11.98 -0.51
C GLY A 215 3.15 -13.46 -0.30
N ALA A 216 2.44 -14.17 0.56
CA ALA A 216 2.51 -15.63 0.55
C ALA A 216 1.94 -16.18 -0.78
N PRO A 217 2.45 -17.33 -1.28
CA PRO A 217 1.88 -17.96 -2.46
C PRO A 217 0.38 -18.23 -2.28
N ASN A 218 -0.44 -17.79 -3.23
CA ASN A 218 -1.85 -18.18 -3.29
C ASN A 218 -1.94 -19.58 -3.92
N THR A 219 -2.33 -20.58 -3.12
CA THR A 219 -2.49 -21.98 -3.55
C THR A 219 -3.94 -22.36 -3.79
N SER A 220 -4.87 -21.42 -3.60
CA SER A 220 -6.29 -21.60 -3.87
C SER A 220 -6.63 -21.35 -5.35
N ALA A 221 -7.85 -21.73 -5.75
CA ALA A 221 -8.38 -21.45 -7.08
C ALA A 221 -8.99 -20.04 -7.23
N ARG A 222 -9.06 -19.24 -6.15
CA ARG A 222 -9.63 -17.89 -6.19
C ARG A 222 -8.55 -16.85 -6.45
N VAL A 223 -8.91 -15.77 -7.13
CA VAL A 223 -8.05 -14.59 -7.22
C VAL A 223 -8.06 -13.85 -5.89
N ARG A 224 -6.87 -13.57 -5.35
CA ARG A 224 -6.68 -12.69 -4.20
C ARG A 224 -6.55 -11.26 -4.69
N TYR A 225 -7.50 -10.41 -4.32
CA TYR A 225 -7.45 -8.98 -4.61
C TYR A 225 -6.92 -8.21 -3.39
N LEU A 226 -5.81 -7.50 -3.58
CA LEU A 226 -5.23 -6.61 -2.58
C LEU A 226 -5.12 -5.22 -3.18
N PHE A 227 -5.94 -4.29 -2.70
CA PHE A 227 -5.87 -2.89 -3.12
C PHE A 227 -4.77 -2.19 -2.34
N HIS A 228 -3.90 -1.45 -3.02
CA HIS A 228 -2.84 -0.71 -2.36
C HIS A 228 -3.01 0.80 -2.57
N GLN A 229 -2.84 1.54 -1.49
CA GLN A 229 -2.83 2.99 -1.47
C GLN A 229 -1.57 3.44 -0.75
N VAL A 230 -0.70 4.16 -1.43
CA VAL A 230 0.59 4.59 -0.88
C VAL A 230 0.57 6.10 -0.73
N TYR A 231 0.87 6.56 0.48
CA TYR A 231 1.08 7.98 0.77
C TYR A 231 2.54 8.22 1.12
N GLY A 232 3.03 9.40 0.74
CA GLY A 232 4.36 9.89 1.08
C GLY A 232 4.27 11.25 1.73
N GLN A 233 5.30 11.60 2.51
CA GLN A 233 5.51 13.00 2.87
C GLN A 233 5.68 13.85 1.60
N ARG A 234 5.36 15.15 1.68
CA ARG A 234 5.39 16.07 0.53
C ARG A 234 6.66 15.95 -0.33
N PHE A 235 7.83 15.81 0.29
CA PHE A 235 9.11 15.80 -0.42
C PHE A 235 9.37 14.50 -1.19
N VAL A 236 8.61 13.43 -0.90
CA VAL A 236 8.74 12.15 -1.61
C VAL A 236 8.00 12.27 -2.94
N ALA A 237 8.66 11.96 -4.06
CA ALA A 237 8.04 12.15 -5.37
C ALA A 237 6.85 11.21 -5.63
N GLN A 238 5.79 11.74 -6.26
CA GLN A 238 4.68 10.95 -6.78
C GLN A 238 5.14 10.01 -7.91
N ARG A 239 4.60 8.78 -7.96
CA ARG A 239 5.00 7.74 -8.92
C ARG A 239 4.10 7.68 -10.14
N PHE A 240 3.77 8.86 -10.66
CA PHE A 240 2.90 8.98 -11.82
C PHE A 240 3.70 8.88 -13.12
N TRP A 241 4.08 7.66 -13.51
CA TRP A 241 4.75 7.43 -14.81
C TRP A 241 3.93 8.01 -15.98
N PRO A 242 4.53 8.72 -16.95
CA PRO A 242 5.96 8.81 -17.25
C PRO A 242 6.72 9.94 -16.55
N TYR A 243 6.22 10.45 -15.42
CA TYR A 243 6.82 11.54 -14.63
C TYR A 243 6.87 12.86 -15.43
N LEU A 244 7.91 13.09 -16.23
CA LEU A 244 8.16 14.36 -16.90
C LEU A 244 6.99 14.81 -17.79
N ASN A 245 6.35 13.85 -18.49
CA ASN A 245 5.23 14.11 -19.40
C ASN A 245 3.90 13.63 -18.82
N TYR A 246 3.80 13.52 -17.50
CA TYR A 246 2.56 13.17 -16.84
C TYR A 246 1.62 14.37 -16.79
N HIS A 247 0.36 14.13 -17.15
CA HIS A 247 -0.73 15.10 -17.01
C HIS A 247 -1.88 14.40 -16.28
N MET A 248 -2.29 14.96 -15.14
CA MET A 248 -3.48 14.52 -14.42
C MET A 248 -4.70 14.72 -15.33
N PRO A 249 -5.53 13.69 -15.58
CA PRO A 249 -6.75 13.87 -16.37
C PRO A 249 -7.70 14.88 -15.71
N ASP A 250 -8.25 15.82 -16.47
CA ASP A 250 -9.09 16.91 -15.94
C ASP A 250 -10.25 16.40 -15.09
N TYR A 251 -10.90 15.32 -15.52
CA TYR A 251 -12.03 14.73 -14.81
C TYR A 251 -11.69 14.23 -13.40
N VAL A 252 -10.42 13.89 -13.14
CA VAL A 252 -9.96 13.53 -11.79
C VAL A 252 -10.05 14.75 -10.88
N LEU A 253 -9.72 15.94 -11.39
CA LEU A 253 -9.72 17.20 -10.65
C LEU A 253 -11.12 17.82 -10.51
N GLU A 254 -12.05 17.49 -11.41
CA GLU A 254 -13.41 18.01 -11.39
C GLU A 254 -14.13 17.73 -10.06
N GLY A 255 -14.54 18.81 -9.39
CA GLY A 255 -15.26 18.77 -8.12
C GLY A 255 -14.41 18.35 -6.92
N ALA A 256 -13.08 18.26 -7.07
CA ALA A 256 -12.18 17.96 -5.96
C ALA A 256 -12.11 19.12 -4.96
N ASP A 257 -12.25 18.81 -3.67
CA ASP A 257 -12.02 19.77 -2.60
C ASP A 257 -10.51 20.02 -2.36
N GLU A 258 -10.18 20.95 -1.48
CA GLU A 258 -8.77 21.28 -1.19
C GLU A 258 -7.98 20.08 -0.62
N ARG A 259 -8.64 19.17 0.11
CA ARG A 259 -7.97 18.00 0.69
C ARG A 259 -7.59 17.00 -0.40
N LEU A 260 -8.51 16.69 -1.31
CA LEU A 260 -8.27 15.81 -2.44
C LEU A 260 -7.26 16.42 -3.41
N LEU A 261 -7.38 17.71 -3.73
CA LEU A 261 -6.40 18.41 -4.57
C LEU A 261 -4.98 18.34 -3.97
N ARG A 262 -4.84 18.57 -2.66
CA ARG A 262 -3.55 18.43 -1.96
C ARG A 262 -3.02 16.99 -2.03
N VAL A 263 -3.86 15.99 -1.80
CA VAL A 263 -3.49 14.57 -1.93
C VAL A 263 -3.08 14.21 -3.36
N LEU A 264 -3.67 14.86 -4.37
CA LEU A 264 -3.30 14.68 -5.77
C LEU A 264 -2.04 15.46 -6.19
N GLY A 265 -1.53 16.35 -5.34
CA GLY A 265 -0.26 17.05 -5.55
C GLY A 265 -0.34 18.59 -5.56
N LYS A 266 -1.53 19.20 -5.38
CA LYS A 266 -1.69 20.65 -5.24
C LYS A 266 -1.20 21.09 -3.85
N HIS A 267 0.11 21.22 -3.70
CA HIS A 267 0.74 21.68 -2.47
C HIS A 267 0.83 23.21 -2.41
N PRO A 268 0.74 23.83 -1.22
CA PRO A 268 0.99 25.26 -1.06
C PRO A 268 2.45 25.61 -1.36
N GLU A 269 2.75 26.86 -1.70
CA GLU A 269 4.15 27.30 -1.85
C GLU A 269 4.89 27.17 -0.51
N MET A 270 6.06 26.54 -0.50
CA MET A 270 6.91 26.37 0.69
C MET A 270 8.41 26.51 0.33
N ALA A 271 9.30 26.15 1.26
CA ALA A 271 10.74 26.13 1.00
C ALA A 271 11.06 25.29 -0.25
N TYR A 272 11.88 25.85 -1.14
CA TYR A 272 12.25 25.28 -2.45
C TYR A 272 11.12 25.16 -3.49
N GLY A 273 9.95 25.79 -3.25
CA GLY A 273 8.78 25.75 -4.14
C GLY A 273 7.59 25.06 -3.50
#